data_AF-A0A3D0S1T8-F1
#
_entry.id   AF-A0A3D0S1T8-F1
#
_cell.length_a   1.000
_cell.length_b   1.000
_cell.length_c   1.000
_cell.angle_alpha   90.00
_cell.angle_beta   90.00
_cell.angle_gamma   90.00
#
_symmetry.space_group_name_H-M   'P 1'
#
loop_
_entity.id
_entity.type
_entity.pdbx_description
1 polymer ?
#
loop_
_entity_poly.entity_id
_entity_poly.type
_entity_poly.pdbx_seq_one_letter_code
_entity_poly.pdbx_strand_id
1 'polypeptide(L)'
;MRRLEELDRVDREQGLGAMPYGTPDYPSRPGRRRAQRPRRTTGPLIPGLLISGIIAGLAMLHDPGMTGYRFRQIVDHLTGQDAGSYAFVATNSSGDPVGWNSCRPIRYVVNPAGAPEDWEDIVGGAIETVSDASGFEFQYDGTSEDRSNSRRRTDTAAPPPVLISWADAEEVPDLEGATAGIGGSTPA
;
A
#
# COMPACT_ATOMS: atom_id res chain seq x y z
N MET A 1 21.85 41.41 -4.46
CA MET A 1 22.26 41.41 -3.03
C MET A 1 21.82 42.66 -2.27
N ARG A 2 21.69 43.84 -2.91
CA ARG A 2 21.28 45.13 -2.31
C ARG A 2 19.98 45.15 -1.48
N ARG A 3 19.10 44.16 -1.63
CA ARG A 3 17.76 44.11 -1.00
C ARG A 3 17.78 43.51 0.42
N LEU A 4 18.80 42.73 0.79
CA LEU A 4 18.91 42.16 2.14
C LEU A 4 19.55 43.14 3.12
N GLU A 5 20.55 43.90 2.68
CA GLU A 5 21.23 44.92 3.49
C GLU A 5 20.29 46.06 3.89
N GLU A 6 19.30 46.33 3.05
CA GLU A 6 18.29 47.36 3.31
C GLU A 6 17.30 46.94 4.41
N LEU A 7 17.00 45.65 4.50
CA LEU A 7 16.16 45.05 5.55
C LEU A 7 16.87 45.04 6.90
N ASP A 8 18.15 44.67 6.91
CA ASP A 8 18.97 44.60 8.13
C ASP A 8 19.23 45.98 8.77
N ARG A 9 19.26 47.03 7.94
CA ARG A 9 19.31 48.43 8.41
C ARG A 9 18.00 48.86 9.09
N VAL A 10 16.86 48.49 8.51
CA VAL A 10 15.53 48.91 9.02
C VAL A 10 15.21 48.24 10.35
N ASP A 11 15.57 46.97 10.54
CA ASP A 11 15.40 46.27 11.82
C ASP A 11 16.21 46.91 12.95
N ARG A 12 17.39 47.42 12.64
CA ARG A 12 18.29 48.09 13.60
C ARG A 12 17.81 49.49 13.98
N GLU A 13 17.21 50.22 13.04
CA GLU A 13 16.64 51.56 13.30
C GLU A 13 15.29 51.49 14.00
N GLN A 14 14.46 50.48 13.72
CA GLN A 14 13.10 50.38 14.27
C GLN A 14 12.98 49.46 15.49
N GLY A 15 14.03 48.73 15.86
CA GLY A 15 14.10 48.01 17.14
C GLY A 15 13.05 46.92 17.31
N LEU A 16 12.57 46.32 16.22
CA LEU A 16 11.45 45.36 16.21
C LEU A 16 11.82 43.94 16.70
N GLY A 17 13.01 43.74 17.27
CA GLY A 17 13.52 42.44 17.73
C GLY A 17 13.82 42.30 19.23
N ALA A 18 13.55 43.31 20.06
CA ALA A 18 13.83 43.24 21.50
C ALA A 18 12.53 43.21 22.33
N MET A 19 12.26 42.07 22.98
CA MET A 19 11.24 41.97 24.03
C MET A 19 11.65 42.85 25.22
N PRO A 20 10.83 43.83 25.64
CA PRO A 20 11.20 44.71 26.73
C PRO A 20 10.77 44.12 28.09
N TYR A 21 11.60 44.41 29.09
CA TYR A 21 11.42 44.25 30.53
C TYR A 21 11.79 42.92 31.20
N GLY A 22 12.93 42.96 31.88
CA GLY A 22 13.17 42.19 33.10
C GLY A 22 12.67 42.91 34.37
N THR A 23 12.72 42.17 35.48
CA THR A 23 12.94 42.55 36.92
C THR A 23 12.21 41.54 37.83
N PRO A 24 12.53 41.40 39.14
CA PRO A 24 13.66 41.88 39.93
C PRO A 24 14.38 40.80 40.78
N ASP A 25 15.53 41.16 41.33
CA ASP A 25 16.30 40.39 42.33
C ASP A 25 15.58 40.40 43.70
N TYR A 26 15.35 39.23 44.31
CA TYR A 26 14.70 39.10 45.63
C TYR A 26 15.66 38.39 46.61
N PRO A 27 15.86 38.89 47.84
CA PRO A 27 16.75 38.25 48.80
C PRO A 27 16.18 36.90 49.28
N SER A 28 17.02 35.87 49.16
CA SER A 28 16.72 34.48 49.49
C SER A 28 16.38 34.25 50.98
N ARG A 29 15.19 33.71 51.25
CA ARG A 29 14.78 33.18 52.56
C ARG A 29 15.18 31.69 52.65
N PRO A 30 15.79 31.18 53.74
CA PRO A 30 16.20 29.79 53.82
C PRO A 30 14.98 28.89 54.08
N GLY A 31 14.49 28.23 53.02
CA GLY A 31 13.38 27.28 53.05
C GLY A 31 13.83 25.83 53.14
N ARG A 32 13.37 25.16 54.20
CA ARG A 32 13.58 23.76 54.60
C ARG A 32 13.69 22.75 53.44
N ARG A 33 14.71 21.88 53.49
CA ARG A 33 14.87 20.71 52.63
C ARG A 33 13.67 19.77 52.78
N ARG A 34 12.71 19.86 51.87
CA ARG A 34 11.68 18.82 51.67
C ARG A 34 12.31 17.73 50.82
N ALA A 35 12.43 16.53 51.37
CA ALA A 35 12.97 15.36 50.68
C ALA A 35 12.19 15.12 49.38
N GLN A 36 12.86 15.28 48.24
CA GLN A 36 12.33 14.91 46.94
C GLN A 36 12.33 13.38 46.86
N ARG A 37 11.14 12.77 46.93
CA ARG A 37 10.98 11.35 46.56
C ARG A 37 11.23 11.23 45.05
N PRO A 38 12.06 10.28 44.59
CA PRO A 38 12.29 10.09 43.16
C PRO A 38 11.01 9.58 42.51
N ARG A 39 10.43 10.36 41.60
CA ARG A 39 9.43 9.86 40.64
C ARG A 39 10.17 8.91 39.71
N ARG A 40 9.90 7.60 39.84
CA ARG A 40 10.36 6.59 38.88
C ARG A 40 9.79 6.92 37.50
N THR A 41 10.68 7.32 36.61
CA THR A 41 10.46 7.55 35.19
C THR A 41 10.53 6.21 34.46
N THR A 42 9.51 5.38 34.61
CA THR A 42 9.22 4.35 33.60
C THR A 42 7.89 4.73 32.98
N GLY A 43 7.97 5.64 31.99
CA GLY A 43 6.81 6.08 31.23
C GLY A 43 6.17 4.91 30.44
N PRO A 44 4.89 5.02 30.07
CA PRO A 44 4.08 3.96 29.46
C PRO A 44 4.50 3.53 28.04
N LEU A 45 5.69 3.93 27.59
CA LEU A 45 6.18 3.66 26.24
C LEU A 45 6.48 2.17 26.03
N ILE A 46 6.99 1.47 27.06
CA ILE A 46 7.34 0.04 26.96
C ILE A 46 6.10 -0.84 26.74
N PRO A 47 5.03 -0.77 27.57
CA PRO A 47 3.84 -1.57 27.32
C PRO A 47 3.13 -1.20 26.01
N GLY A 48 3.14 0.08 25.61
CA GLY A 48 2.56 0.50 24.33
C GLY A 48 3.27 -0.11 23.13
N LEU A 49 4.60 -0.15 23.15
CA LEU A 49 5.42 -0.71 22.07
C LEU A 49 5.27 -2.24 21.99
N LEU A 50 5.15 -2.92 23.14
CA LEU A 50 4.87 -4.36 23.19
C LEU A 50 3.49 -4.71 22.59
N ILE A 51 2.45 -3.97 22.94
CA ILE A 51 1.10 -4.20 22.40
C ILE A 51 1.09 -3.98 20.89
N SER A 52 1.72 -2.90 20.42
CA SER A 52 1.82 -2.60 18.99
C SER A 52 2.59 -3.68 18.22
N GLY A 53 3.68 -4.21 18.78
CA GLY A 53 4.43 -5.32 18.21
C GLY A 53 3.64 -6.63 18.14
N ILE A 54 2.84 -6.94 19.18
CA ILE A 54 1.97 -8.13 19.20
C ILE A 54 0.87 -8.02 18.14
N ILE A 55 0.22 -6.86 18.03
CA ILE A 55 -0.81 -6.61 17.02
C ILE A 55 -0.23 -6.74 15.61
N ALA A 56 0.95 -6.16 15.36
CA ALA A 56 1.63 -6.27 14.08
C ALA A 56 2.03 -7.73 13.75
N GLY A 57 2.51 -8.49 14.75
CA GLY A 57 2.84 -9.91 14.59
C GLY A 57 1.62 -10.78 14.27
N LEU A 58 0.49 -10.54 14.94
CA LEU A 58 -0.78 -11.22 14.66
C LEU A 58 -1.32 -10.89 13.26
N ALA A 59 -1.22 -9.63 12.83
CA ALA A 59 -1.61 -9.22 11.48
C ALA A 59 -0.72 -9.88 10.39
N MET A 60 0.59 -9.99 10.63
CA MET A 60 1.49 -10.73 9.72
C MET A 60 1.18 -12.22 9.64
N LEU A 61 0.68 -12.82 10.72
CA LEU A 61 0.32 -14.24 10.74
C LEU A 61 -0.96 -14.52 9.96
N HIS A 62 -1.88 -13.55 9.91
CA HIS A 62 -3.16 -13.69 9.23
C HIS A 62 -3.08 -13.35 7.74
N ASP A 63 -2.27 -12.34 7.37
CA ASP A 63 -2.11 -11.85 5.99
C ASP A 63 -0.62 -11.66 5.63
N PRO A 64 0.13 -12.75 5.38
CA PRO A 64 1.58 -12.67 5.15
C PRO A 64 1.96 -11.88 3.90
N GLY A 65 1.06 -11.77 2.91
CA GLY A 65 1.27 -11.01 1.68
C GLY A 65 1.16 -9.50 1.91
N MET A 66 -0.06 -8.99 2.11
CA MET A 66 -0.36 -7.55 2.10
C MET A 66 0.39 -6.73 3.17
N THR A 67 0.50 -7.25 4.39
CA THR A 67 1.15 -6.53 5.50
C THR A 67 2.66 -6.42 5.28
N GLY A 68 3.28 -7.49 4.75
CA GLY A 68 4.70 -7.51 4.42
C GLY A 68 5.06 -6.52 3.30
N TYR A 69 4.26 -6.47 2.23
CA TYR A 69 4.47 -5.54 1.13
C TYR A 69 4.38 -4.07 1.57
N ARG A 70 3.38 -3.73 2.40
CA ARG A 70 3.22 -2.37 2.92
C ARG A 70 4.36 -1.93 3.82
N PHE A 71 4.86 -2.82 4.68
CA PHE A 71 6.00 -2.49 5.54
C PHE A 71 7.27 -2.22 4.71
N ARG A 72 7.52 -3.03 3.68
CA ARG A 72 8.68 -2.86 2.79
C ARG A 72 8.61 -1.53 2.03
N GLN A 73 7.45 -1.18 1.48
CA GLN A 73 7.23 0.11 0.81
C GLN A 73 7.51 1.30 1.74
N ILE A 74 7.08 1.23 3.01
CA ILE A 74 7.35 2.31 3.97
C ILE A 74 8.86 2.43 4.25
N VAL A 75 9.57 1.31 4.42
CA VAL A 75 11.02 1.33 4.66
C VAL A 75 11.77 1.88 3.45
N ASP A 76 11.42 1.45 2.24
CA ASP A 76 12.03 1.94 1.00
C ASP A 76 11.82 3.45 0.84
N HIS A 77 10.62 3.94 1.18
CA HIS A 77 10.30 5.36 1.16
C HIS A 77 11.13 6.17 2.17
N LEU A 78 11.23 5.67 3.41
CA LEU A 78 12.00 6.34 4.46
C LEU A 78 13.51 6.33 4.21
N THR A 79 14.01 5.33 3.47
CA THR A 79 15.43 5.21 3.12
C THR A 79 15.80 5.95 1.84
N GLY A 80 14.84 6.61 1.18
CA GLY A 80 15.07 7.35 -0.05
C GLY A 80 15.40 6.46 -1.25
N GLN A 81 14.99 5.20 -1.22
CA GLN A 81 15.06 4.28 -2.36
C GLN A 81 13.87 4.43 -3.32
N ASP A 82 13.20 5.59 -3.30
CA ASP A 82 12.04 5.93 -4.13
C ASP A 82 12.35 5.98 -5.64
N ALA A 83 13.63 5.91 -6.03
CA ALA A 83 14.05 5.72 -7.41
C ALA A 83 13.88 4.24 -7.83
N GLY A 84 12.63 3.79 -7.97
CA GLY A 84 12.30 2.60 -8.76
C GLY A 84 12.52 1.24 -8.09
N SER A 85 12.46 1.13 -6.75
CA SER A 85 12.38 -0.20 -6.13
C SER A 85 11.03 -0.85 -6.46
N TYR A 86 11.06 -2.13 -6.82
CA TYR A 86 9.86 -2.94 -7.06
C TYR A 86 10.04 -4.33 -6.48
N ALA A 87 8.93 -5.01 -6.20
CA ALA A 87 8.90 -6.40 -5.79
C ALA A 87 7.85 -7.15 -6.60
N PHE A 88 8.14 -8.39 -6.96
CA PHE A 88 7.19 -9.23 -7.66
C PHE A 88 6.17 -9.82 -6.69
N VAL A 89 4.90 -9.83 -7.12
CA VAL A 89 3.78 -10.38 -6.33
C VAL A 89 3.92 -11.89 -6.14
N ALA A 90 4.44 -12.59 -7.15
CA ALA A 90 4.70 -14.01 -7.13
C ALA A 90 5.92 -14.36 -8.00
N THR A 91 6.66 -15.39 -7.59
CA THR A 91 7.76 -16.00 -8.34
C THR A 91 7.51 -17.50 -8.49
N ASN A 92 7.98 -18.09 -9.59
CA ASN A 92 7.92 -19.54 -9.79
C ASN A 92 8.99 -20.28 -8.97
N SER A 93 9.03 -21.61 -9.10
CA SER A 93 10.01 -22.48 -8.40
C SER A 93 11.47 -22.24 -8.81
N SER A 94 11.69 -21.63 -9.99
CA SER A 94 13.01 -21.24 -10.50
C SER A 94 13.43 -19.83 -10.06
N GLY A 95 12.54 -19.08 -9.41
CA GLY A 95 12.78 -17.72 -8.92
C GLY A 95 12.41 -16.62 -9.92
N ASP A 96 11.93 -16.96 -11.11
CA ASP A 96 11.48 -15.97 -12.09
C ASP A 96 10.11 -15.41 -11.71
N PRO A 97 9.83 -14.13 -12.02
CA PRO A 97 8.52 -13.54 -11.79
C PRO A 97 7.42 -14.26 -12.58
N VAL A 98 6.28 -14.48 -11.94
CA VAL A 98 5.08 -14.95 -12.64
C VAL A 98 4.59 -13.82 -13.55
N GLY A 99 4.39 -14.12 -14.83
CA GLY A 99 3.98 -13.13 -15.83
C GLY A 99 3.53 -13.74 -17.15
N TRP A 100 3.21 -12.86 -18.11
CA TRP A 100 2.72 -13.21 -19.44
C TRP A 100 3.81 -13.01 -20.51
N ASN A 101 3.74 -13.79 -21.59
CA ASN A 101 4.59 -13.59 -22.77
C ASN A 101 4.04 -12.43 -23.61
N SER A 102 4.72 -11.29 -23.60
CA SER A 102 4.28 -10.09 -24.33
C SER A 102 4.23 -10.25 -25.85
N CYS A 103 4.93 -11.24 -26.42
CA CYS A 103 4.93 -11.49 -27.86
C CYS A 103 3.75 -12.36 -28.32
N ARG A 104 2.84 -12.74 -27.42
CA ARG A 104 1.67 -13.55 -27.73
C ARG A 104 0.41 -12.87 -27.20
N PRO A 105 -0.68 -12.81 -27.99
CA PRO A 105 -1.95 -12.31 -27.49
C PRO A 105 -2.43 -13.11 -26.28
N ILE A 106 -2.90 -12.40 -25.26
CA ILE A 106 -3.56 -12.99 -24.10
C ILE A 106 -5.01 -13.25 -24.49
N ARG A 107 -5.35 -14.53 -24.66
CA ARG A 107 -6.73 -14.93 -25.00
C ARG A 107 -7.61 -14.86 -23.78
N TYR A 108 -8.82 -14.34 -23.92
CA TYR A 108 -9.81 -14.29 -22.85
C TYR A 108 -11.21 -14.66 -23.34
N VAL A 109 -11.98 -15.27 -22.45
CA VAL A 109 -13.39 -15.59 -22.62
C VAL A 109 -14.18 -14.97 -21.47
N VAL A 110 -15.46 -14.67 -21.72
CA VAL A 110 -16.32 -14.03 -20.72
C VAL A 110 -17.52 -14.92 -20.41
N ASN A 111 -17.76 -15.22 -19.13
CA ASN A 111 -19.03 -15.80 -18.70
C ASN A 111 -19.95 -14.68 -18.20
N PRO A 112 -20.96 -14.25 -18.97
CA PRO A 112 -21.78 -13.08 -18.64
C PRO A 112 -22.89 -13.38 -17.64
N ALA A 113 -23.04 -14.63 -17.16
CA ALA A 113 -24.12 -14.93 -16.23
C ALA A 113 -23.88 -14.20 -14.88
N GLY A 114 -24.90 -13.45 -14.42
CA GLY A 114 -24.79 -12.58 -13.25
C GLY A 114 -24.13 -11.22 -13.52
N ALA A 115 -23.73 -10.94 -14.76
CA ALA A 115 -23.20 -9.64 -15.16
C ALA A 115 -24.33 -8.59 -15.32
N PRO A 116 -24.00 -7.29 -15.23
CA PRO A 116 -24.94 -6.23 -15.62
C PRO A 116 -25.20 -6.22 -17.13
N GLU A 117 -26.26 -5.53 -17.59
CA GLU A 117 -26.64 -5.51 -19.02
C GLU A 117 -25.54 -4.93 -19.93
N ASP A 118 -24.75 -3.98 -19.40
CA ASP A 118 -23.66 -3.27 -20.09
C ASP A 118 -22.28 -3.90 -19.88
N TRP A 119 -22.21 -5.20 -19.55
CA TRP A 119 -20.94 -5.88 -19.26
C TRP A 119 -19.93 -5.82 -20.41
N GLU A 120 -20.39 -5.81 -21.66
CA GLU A 120 -19.51 -5.76 -22.85
C GLU A 120 -18.69 -4.48 -22.86
N ASP A 121 -19.32 -3.33 -22.57
CA ASP A 121 -18.67 -2.03 -22.51
C ASP A 121 -17.70 -1.96 -21.30
N ILE A 122 -18.11 -2.52 -20.16
CA ILE A 122 -17.26 -2.58 -18.95
C ILE A 122 -16.00 -3.41 -19.20
N VAL A 123 -16.14 -4.62 -19.75
CA VAL A 123 -15.00 -5.50 -20.05
C VAL A 123 -14.15 -4.91 -21.17
N GLY A 124 -14.78 -4.41 -22.24
CA GLY A 124 -14.08 -3.78 -23.36
C GLY A 124 -13.21 -2.61 -22.90
N GLY A 125 -13.77 -1.67 -22.14
CA GLY A 125 -13.03 -0.52 -21.63
C GLY A 125 -11.92 -0.91 -20.63
N ALA A 126 -12.14 -1.94 -19.81
CA ALA A 126 -11.10 -2.46 -18.93
C ALA A 126 -9.93 -3.07 -19.71
N ILE A 127 -10.23 -3.87 -20.75
CA ILE A 127 -9.21 -4.48 -21.62
C ILE A 127 -8.44 -3.41 -22.39
N GLU A 128 -9.11 -2.39 -22.93
CA GLU A 128 -8.46 -1.26 -23.60
C GLU A 128 -7.50 -0.53 -22.65
N THR A 129 -7.96 -0.20 -21.44
CA THR A 129 -7.14 0.47 -20.42
C THR A 129 -5.90 -0.35 -20.05
N VAL A 130 -6.04 -1.66 -19.86
CA VAL A 130 -4.91 -2.54 -19.52
C VAL A 130 -3.97 -2.70 -20.71
N SER A 131 -4.51 -2.85 -21.93
CA SER A 131 -3.73 -2.91 -23.17
C SER A 131 -2.86 -1.67 -23.33
N ASP A 132 -3.43 -0.48 -23.18
CA ASP A 132 -2.71 0.80 -23.30
C ASP A 132 -1.62 0.97 -22.24
N ALA A 133 -1.88 0.54 -21.01
CA ALA A 133 -0.93 0.68 -19.90
C ALA A 133 0.22 -0.33 -19.96
N SER A 134 -0.01 -1.52 -20.52
CA SER A 134 0.94 -2.65 -20.48
C SER A 134 1.62 -2.96 -21.80
N GLY A 135 1.01 -2.57 -22.93
CA GLY A 135 1.42 -2.99 -24.28
C GLY A 135 1.06 -4.44 -24.61
N PHE A 136 0.25 -5.12 -23.78
CA PHE A 136 -0.24 -6.46 -24.10
C PHE A 136 -1.36 -6.42 -25.13
N GLU A 137 -1.33 -7.36 -26.08
CA GLU A 137 -2.45 -7.61 -26.97
C GLU A 137 -3.42 -8.60 -26.32
N PHE A 138 -4.72 -8.30 -26.36
CA PHE A 138 -5.78 -9.17 -25.88
C PHE A 138 -6.63 -9.69 -27.04
N GLN A 139 -6.96 -10.97 -27.02
CA GLN A 139 -7.83 -11.60 -28.00
C GLN A 139 -9.11 -12.11 -27.32
N TYR A 140 -10.25 -11.58 -27.75
CA TYR A 140 -11.55 -12.07 -27.31
C TYR A 140 -11.91 -13.38 -28.03
N ASP A 141 -12.01 -14.46 -27.27
CA ASP A 141 -12.37 -15.81 -27.75
C ASP A 141 -13.89 -16.08 -27.59
N GLY A 142 -14.69 -15.07 -27.26
CA GLY A 142 -16.15 -15.16 -27.15
C GLY A 142 -16.66 -15.37 -25.72
N THR A 143 -17.96 -15.67 -25.61
CA THR A 143 -18.60 -16.01 -24.35
C THR A 143 -18.38 -17.47 -23.98
N SER A 144 -18.41 -17.78 -22.68
CA SER A 144 -18.29 -19.14 -22.15
C SER A 144 -19.31 -19.39 -21.05
N GLU A 145 -19.68 -20.66 -20.86
CA GLU A 145 -20.47 -21.11 -19.70
C GLU A 145 -19.57 -21.58 -18.54
N ASP A 146 -18.25 -21.50 -18.70
CA ASP A 146 -17.27 -21.96 -17.72
C ASP A 146 -17.39 -21.17 -16.40
N ARG A 147 -17.52 -21.91 -15.29
CA ARG A 147 -17.69 -21.41 -13.91
C ARG A 147 -16.54 -21.84 -13.00
N SER A 148 -15.40 -22.23 -13.55
CA SER A 148 -14.23 -22.71 -12.79
C SER A 148 -13.42 -21.57 -12.13
N ASN A 149 -14.10 -20.59 -11.51
CA ASN A 149 -13.54 -19.33 -11.01
C ASN A 149 -12.30 -19.52 -10.09
N SER A 150 -12.33 -20.52 -9.21
CA SER A 150 -11.29 -20.77 -8.21
C SER A 150 -10.46 -22.04 -8.45
N ARG A 151 -10.81 -22.84 -9.47
CA ARG A 151 -10.25 -24.20 -9.67
C ARG A 151 -9.79 -24.47 -11.11
N ARG A 152 -9.51 -23.41 -11.88
CA ARG A 152 -8.98 -23.54 -13.24
C ARG A 152 -7.57 -24.12 -13.17
N ARG A 153 -7.40 -25.35 -13.65
CA ARG A 153 -6.06 -25.94 -13.81
C ARG A 153 -5.41 -25.34 -15.05
N THR A 154 -4.26 -24.71 -14.87
CA THR A 154 -3.46 -24.20 -15.97
C THR A 154 -2.57 -25.33 -16.49
N ASP A 155 -2.82 -25.80 -17.71
CA ASP A 155 -1.83 -26.58 -18.44
C ASP A 155 -0.76 -25.60 -18.96
N THR A 156 0.48 -25.79 -18.53
CA THR A 156 1.59 -24.90 -18.88
C THR A 156 2.00 -25.03 -20.35
N ALA A 157 1.73 -26.17 -20.99
CA ALA A 157 2.00 -26.38 -22.41
C ALA A 157 0.95 -25.69 -23.30
N ALA A 158 -0.29 -25.56 -22.80
CA ALA A 158 -1.39 -24.94 -23.50
C ALA A 158 -2.33 -24.21 -22.51
N PRO A 159 -1.94 -23.00 -22.04
CA PRO A 159 -2.75 -22.30 -21.05
C PRO A 159 -4.15 -22.00 -21.62
N PRO A 160 -5.22 -22.30 -20.86
CA PRO A 160 -6.56 -21.95 -21.27
C PRO A 160 -6.69 -20.42 -21.37
N PRO A 161 -7.67 -19.90 -22.14
CA PRO A 161 -7.96 -18.47 -22.12
C PRO A 161 -8.29 -18.02 -20.69
N VAL A 162 -7.95 -16.77 -20.40
CA VAL A 162 -8.34 -16.07 -19.17
C VAL A 162 -9.87 -16.07 -19.09
N LEU A 163 -10.41 -16.50 -17.96
CA LEU A 163 -11.85 -16.43 -17.70
C LEU A 163 -12.15 -15.14 -16.94
N ILE A 164 -13.06 -14.34 -17.48
CA ILE A 164 -13.68 -13.20 -16.80
C ILE A 164 -15.12 -13.59 -16.48
N SER A 165 -15.52 -13.54 -15.22
CA SER A 165 -16.84 -13.99 -14.76
C SER A 165 -17.32 -13.19 -13.54
N TRP A 166 -18.62 -13.26 -13.30
CA TRP A 166 -19.29 -12.70 -12.12
C TRP A 166 -19.76 -13.83 -11.22
N ALA A 167 -19.50 -13.70 -9.93
CA ALA A 167 -19.91 -14.65 -8.90
C ALA A 167 -20.25 -13.88 -7.62
N ASP A 168 -21.00 -14.52 -6.74
CA ASP A 168 -21.28 -14.03 -5.39
C ASP A 168 -20.50 -14.85 -4.34
N ALA A 169 -20.67 -14.46 -3.08
CA ALA A 169 -20.07 -15.14 -1.93
C ALA A 169 -20.57 -16.58 -1.72
N GLU A 170 -21.74 -16.94 -2.26
CA GLU A 170 -22.30 -18.29 -2.13
C GLU A 170 -21.56 -19.24 -3.08
N GLU A 171 -21.22 -18.76 -4.29
CA GLU A 171 -20.42 -19.50 -5.28
C GLU A 171 -18.90 -19.44 -4.98
N VAL A 172 -18.39 -18.26 -4.62
CA VAL A 172 -16.98 -18.00 -4.32
C VAL A 172 -16.87 -17.33 -2.95
N PRO A 173 -16.69 -18.12 -1.86
CA PRO A 173 -16.67 -17.60 -0.49
C PRO A 173 -15.66 -16.48 -0.21
N ASP A 174 -14.56 -16.44 -0.96
CA ASP A 174 -13.53 -15.39 -0.84
C ASP A 174 -14.04 -13.98 -1.25
N LEU A 175 -15.22 -13.90 -1.86
CA LEU A 175 -15.91 -12.64 -2.18
C LEU A 175 -16.70 -12.06 -0.99
N GLU A 176 -16.76 -12.75 0.14
CA GLU A 176 -17.44 -12.23 1.34
C GLU A 176 -16.84 -10.90 1.83
N GLY A 177 -17.71 -10.00 2.31
CA GLY A 177 -17.30 -8.76 2.95
C GLY A 177 -16.98 -7.63 1.96
N ALA A 178 -15.74 -7.15 1.97
CA ALA A 178 -15.31 -5.95 1.23
C ALA A 178 -14.53 -6.27 -0.05
N THR A 179 -14.55 -7.53 -0.50
CA THR A 179 -13.84 -7.98 -1.70
C THR A 179 -14.64 -7.61 -2.95
N ALA A 180 -14.09 -6.73 -3.80
CA ALA A 180 -14.74 -6.34 -5.06
C ALA A 180 -14.52 -7.35 -6.20
N GLY A 181 -13.52 -8.23 -6.07
CA GLY A 181 -13.18 -9.24 -7.07
C GLY A 181 -11.86 -9.93 -6.74
N ILE A 182 -11.63 -11.09 -7.38
CA ILE A 182 -10.43 -11.91 -7.21
C ILE A 182 -9.86 -12.22 -8.58
N GLY A 183 -8.55 -12.12 -8.71
CA GLY A 183 -7.84 -12.47 -9.93
C GLY A 183 -6.34 -12.55 -9.69
N GLY A 184 -5.62 -13.04 -10.67
CA GLY A 184 -4.17 -13.12 -10.64
C GLY A 184 -3.63 -14.29 -11.45
N SER A 185 -2.35 -14.18 -11.81
CA SER A 185 -1.60 -15.30 -12.40
C SER A 185 -1.05 -16.17 -11.29
N THR A 186 -1.21 -17.49 -11.42
CA THR A 186 -0.62 -18.45 -10.48
C THR A 186 0.71 -18.96 -11.03
N PRO A 187 1.71 -19.24 -10.16
CA PRO A 187 2.90 -19.96 -10.59
C PRO A 187 2.53 -21.34 -11.13
N ALA A 188 3.24 -21.75 -12.17
CA ALA A 188 3.21 -23.08 -12.76
C ALA A 188 3.86 -24.14 -11.85
#